data_AF-A0ABD7NIT2-F1
#
_entry.id   AF-A0ABD7NIT2-F1
#
_cell.length_a   1.000
_cell.length_b   1.000
_cell.length_c   1.000
_cell.angle_alpha   90.00
_cell.angle_beta   90.00
_cell.angle_gamma   90.00
#
_symmetry.space_group_name_H-M   'P 1'
#
loop_
_entity.id
_entity.type
_entity.pdbx_description
1 polymer ?
#
loop_
_entity_poly.entity_id
_entity_poly.type
_entity_poly.pdbx_seq_one_letter_code
_entity_poly.pdbx_strand_id
1 'polypeptide(L)' 'MKTCVGYVRYSVDGPHMIEKQKEILVERAFQLQLELLAIYCEVIGDTQPIQDRSEMAKAIKYIEKANADYLL' A
#
# COMPACT_ATOMS: atom_id res chain seq x y z
N MET A 1 -0.18 -9.24 18.32
CA MET A 1 -0.99 -8.43 17.38
C MET A 1 -0.61 -8.88 15.99
N LYS A 2 -1.55 -9.10 15.07
CA LYS A 2 -1.17 -9.41 13.69
C LYS A 2 -0.72 -8.11 13.00
N THR A 3 0.15 -8.25 12.02
CA THR A 3 0.82 -7.13 11.35
C THR A 3 0.36 -7.02 9.90
N CYS A 4 0.44 -5.83 9.33
CA CYS A 4 0.11 -5.59 7.93
C CYS A 4 1.03 -4.57 7.28
N VAL A 5 1.12 -4.67 5.97
CA VAL A 5 1.77 -3.68 5.11
C VAL A 5 0.72 -3.12 4.18
N GLY A 6 0.65 -1.80 4.07
CA GLY A 6 -0.27 -1.12 3.19
C GLY A 6 0.31 -0.88 1.80
N TYR A 7 -0.51 -1.03 0.77
CA TYR A 7 -0.20 -0.65 -0.60
C TYR A 7 -1.34 0.16 -1.21
N VAL A 8 -1.04 1.39 -1.58
CA VAL A 8 -1.99 2.30 -2.21
C VAL A 8 -1.56 2.59 -3.63
N ARG A 9 -2.55 2.68 -4.53
CA ARG A 9 -2.33 3.13 -5.91
C ARG A 9 -3.23 4.31 -6.24
N TYR A 10 -2.73 5.24 -7.03
CA TYR A 10 -3.51 6.38 -7.51
C TYR A 10 -3.18 6.71 -8.96
N SER A 11 -4.16 7.29 -9.68
CA SER A 11 -3.91 7.76 -11.05
C SER A 11 -3.08 9.04 -11.03
N VAL A 12 -2.21 9.23 -12.03
CA VAL A 12 -1.54 10.52 -12.31
C VAL A 12 -2.54 11.69 -12.40
N ASP A 13 -3.78 11.43 -12.82
CA ASP A 13 -4.84 12.45 -12.93
C ASP A 13 -5.55 12.75 -11.60
N GLY A 14 -5.30 11.93 -10.57
CA GLY A 14 -5.94 12.02 -9.27
C GLY A 14 -4.97 12.05 -8.09
N PRO A 15 -3.91 12.89 -8.09
CA PRO A 15 -2.91 12.88 -7.03
C PRO A 15 -3.49 13.28 -5.67
N HIS A 16 -4.56 14.08 -5.65
CA HIS A 16 -5.26 14.47 -4.44
C HIS A 16 -5.96 13.30 -3.71
N MET A 17 -6.13 12.15 -4.36
CA MET A 17 -6.81 10.99 -3.78
C MET A 17 -5.87 10.11 -2.93
N ILE A 18 -4.55 10.32 -3.01
CA ILE A 18 -3.57 9.46 -2.32
C ILE A 18 -3.67 9.55 -0.80
N GLU A 19 -3.82 10.77 -0.26
CA GLU A 19 -3.91 10.97 1.19
C GLU A 19 -5.19 10.35 1.75
N LYS A 20 -6.32 10.52 1.06
CA LYS A 20 -7.58 9.87 1.45
C LYS A 20 -7.49 8.34 1.43
N GLN A 21 -6.79 7.76 0.45
CA GLN A 21 -6.58 6.31 0.39
C GLN A 21 -5.68 5.81 1.52
N LYS A 22 -4.65 6.57 1.90
CA LYS A 22 -3.82 6.26 3.07
C LYS A 22 -4.63 6.31 4.36
N GLU A 23 -5.46 7.34 4.54
CA GLU A 23 -6.36 7.46 5.70
C GLU A 23 -7.29 6.24 5.82
N ILE A 24 -7.94 5.84 4.71
CA ILE A 24 -8.79 4.65 4.65
C ILE A 24 -8.01 3.39 5.05
N LEU A 25 -6.76 3.26 4.60
CA LEU A 25 -5.92 2.11 4.92
C LEU A 25 -5.57 2.05 6.42
N VAL A 26 -5.19 3.20 7.00
CA VAL A 26 -4.92 3.32 8.44
C VAL A 26 -6.16 2.98 9.26
N GLU A 27 -7.32 3.55 8.89
CA GLU A 27 -8.58 3.25 9.56
C GLU A 27 -8.92 1.76 9.47
N ARG A 28 -8.69 1.14 8.30
CA ARG A 28 -8.95 -0.28 8.11
C ARG A 28 -8.03 -1.16 8.94
N ALA A 29 -6.74 -0.85 9.01
CA ALA A 29 -5.79 -1.55 9.88
C ALA A 29 -6.22 -1.47 11.36
N PHE A 30 -6.65 -0.27 11.81
CA PHE A 30 -7.16 -0.07 13.16
C PHE A 30 -8.42 -0.91 13.43
N GLN A 31 -9.42 -0.86 12.53
CA GLN A 31 -10.66 -1.64 12.65
C GLN A 31 -10.39 -3.16 12.73
N LEU A 32 -9.37 -3.63 12.02
CA LEU A 32 -8.96 -5.05 12.00
C LEU A 32 -7.99 -5.41 13.14
N GLN A 33 -7.63 -4.47 14.01
CA GLN A 33 -6.65 -4.65 15.09
C GLN A 33 -5.29 -5.15 14.56
N LEU A 34 -4.87 -4.60 13.42
CA LEU A 34 -3.60 -4.89 12.77
C LEU A 34 -2.58 -3.79 13.07
N GLU A 35 -1.34 -4.18 13.33
CA GLU A 35 -0.21 -3.25 13.38
C GLU A 35 0.22 -2.91 11.95
N LEU A 36 0.07 -1.65 11.54
CA LEU A 36 0.50 -1.20 10.23
C LEU A 36 1.98 -0.84 10.25
N LEU A 37 2.79 -1.65 9.55
CA LEU A 37 4.26 -1.53 9.59
C LEU A 37 4.81 -0.50 8.60
N ALA A 38 4.18 -0.39 7.42
CA ALA A 38 4.60 0.50 6.34
C ALA A 38 3.44 0.74 5.36
N ILE A 39 3.49 1.85 4.61
CA ILE A 39 2.60 2.11 3.48
C ILE A 39 3.45 2.42 2.25
N TYR A 40 3.20 1.69 1.17
CA TYR A 40 3.80 1.88 -0.15
C TYR A 40 2.78 2.53 -1.08
N CYS A 41 3.22 3.45 -1.95
CA CYS A 41 2.32 4.26 -2.78
C CYS A 41 2.80 4.29 -4.23
N GLU A 42 2.01 3.76 -5.15
CA GLU A 42 2.34 3.73 -6.57
C GLU A 42 1.45 4.69 -7.37
N VAL A 43 2.06 5.45 -8.27
CA VAL A 43 1.34 6.28 -9.25
C VAL A 43 1.16 5.46 -10.53
N ILE A 44 -0.05 5.43 -11.07
CA ILE A 44 -0.37 4.72 -12.31
C ILE A 44 -0.80 5.76 -13.34
N GLY A 45 -0.21 5.73 -14.53
CA GLY A 45 -0.61 6.58 -15.65
C GLY A 45 -0.80 5.76 -16.94
N ASP A 46 -1.53 6.32 -17.90
CA ASP A 46 -1.97 5.66 -19.14
C ASP A 46 -0.83 5.19 -20.06
N THR A 47 0.42 5.59 -19.80
CA THR A 47 1.57 5.36 -20.70
C THR A 47 2.59 4.35 -20.18
N GLN A 48 2.51 3.89 -18.92
CA GLN A 48 3.42 2.87 -18.40
C GLN A 48 2.72 1.51 -18.34
N PRO A 49 3.38 0.42 -18.80
CA PRO A 49 2.85 -0.92 -18.64
C PRO A 49 2.50 -1.18 -17.18
N ILE A 50 1.34 -1.80 -16.94
CA ILE A 50 0.84 -2.21 -15.61
C ILE A 50 1.83 -3.13 -14.83
N GLN A 51 2.95 -3.50 -15.47
CA GLN A 51 3.93 -4.50 -15.06
C GLN A 51 5.09 -3.93 -14.24
N ASP A 52 5.46 -2.64 -14.37
CA ASP A 52 6.55 -2.04 -13.57
C ASP A 52 6.02 -1.41 -12.28
N ARG A 53 5.60 -2.26 -11.33
CA ARG A 53 5.11 -1.83 -10.00
C ARG A 53 6.24 -1.86 -8.97
N SER A 54 7.06 -0.83 -9.02
CA SER A 54 8.27 -0.74 -8.20
C SER A 54 7.97 -0.73 -6.70
N GLU A 55 6.87 -0.10 -6.29
CA GLU A 55 6.45 0.00 -4.90
C GLU A 55 5.74 -1.26 -4.43
N MET A 56 4.98 -1.95 -5.30
CA MET A 56 4.44 -3.27 -4.97
C MET A 56 5.55 -4.28 -4.72
N ALA A 57 6.59 -4.31 -5.56
CA ALA A 57 7.73 -5.20 -5.37
C ALA A 57 8.45 -4.93 -4.04
N LYS A 58 8.59 -3.65 -3.65
CA LYS A 58 9.14 -3.27 -2.34
C LYS A 58 8.23 -3.71 -1.19
N ALA A 59 6.91 -3.56 -1.33
CA ALA A 59 5.94 -3.99 -0.32
C ALA A 59 6.02 -5.50 -0.08
N ILE A 60 6.03 -6.31 -1.15
CA ILE A 60 6.16 -7.78 -1.05
C ILE A 60 7.48 -8.16 -0.38
N LYS A 61 8.61 -7.57 -0.80
CA LYS A 61 9.91 -7.83 -0.18
C LYS A 61 9.94 -7.44 1.30
N TYR A 62 9.23 -6.38 1.69
CA TYR A 62 9.12 -5.98 3.08
C TYR A 62 8.24 -6.94 3.88
N ILE A 63 7.13 -7.43 3.31
CA ILE A 63 6.29 -8.47 3.92
C ILE A 63 7.12 -9.72 4.23
N GLU A 64 7.89 -10.20 3.26
CA GLU A 64 8.78 -11.35 3.45
C GLU A 64 9.83 -11.10 4.54
N LYS A 65 10.44 -9.92 4.55
CA LYS A 65 11.45 -9.55 5.54
C LYS A 65 10.89 -9.40 6.96
N ALA A 66 9.71 -8.79 7.08
CA ALA A 66 9.07 -8.49 8.36
C ALA A 66 8.19 -9.64 8.87
N ASN A 67 8.00 -10.69 8.06
CA ASN A 67 7.00 -11.75 8.29
C ASN A 67 5.61 -11.16 8.56
N ALA A 68 5.18 -10.20 7.75
CA ALA A 68 3.90 -9.55 7.94
C ALA A 68 2.73 -10.49 7.61
N ASP A 69 1.66 -10.44 8.39
CA ASP A 69 0.52 -11.35 8.24
C ASP A 69 -0.37 -11.02 7.02
N TYR A 70 -0.46 -9.74 6.66
CA TYR A 70 -1.36 -9.24 5.62
C TYR A 70 -0.75 -8.15 4.73
N LEU A 71 -1.21 -8.10 3.49
CA LEU A 71 -1.12 -6.93 2.61
C LEU A 71 -2.51 -6.27 2.56
N LEU A 72 -2.59 -4.98 2.86
CA LEU A 72 -3.79 -4.16 2.77
C LEU A 72 -3.74 -3.22 1.56
#